data_AF-A0A849QI22-F1
#
_entry.id   AF-A0A849QI22-F1
#
_cell.length_a   1.000
_cell.length_b   1.000
_cell.length_c   1.000
_cell.angle_alpha   90.00
_cell.angle_beta   90.00
_cell.angle_gamma   90.00
#
_symmetry.space_group_name_H-M   'P 1'
#
loop_
_entity.id
_entity.type
_entity.pdbx_description
1 polymer ?
#
loop_
_entity_poly.entity_id
_entity_poly.type
_entity_poly.pdbx_seq_one_letter_code
_entity_poly.pdbx_strand_id
1 'polypeptide(L)'
;MTKDSFWQTGEIVTIISSVLLILGAFLPWVKAGWISYSGLEKDGMFTAIIGLVIGIILLCEKSPKIFIIIAGFLSTSVSFVDLVNGYSIISEYETAMQGNMFAGLVQMQIGSGLYLTFLASIGLIVGGFLINKNEAKSKKKKSNPLTFFGILVAVIIVIWFIGSSISSTNNSYFNTDYSDDDLSKSYEETQKLVQYLEIRASAKNWDSDAEVDGLEVSYRPLDINDDLVKVSGHLSYILYYRTYDRNYNAKKGQIAVDASDKQIPVYASDCDYYDCTTHFYITGLDEPGEYGILEVTLTTSDGKTFSATDDFVSMG
;
A
#
# COMPACT_ATOMS: atom_id res chain seq x y z
N MET A 1 28.31 47.60 -10.17
CA MET A 1 27.86 46.23 -9.88
C MET A 1 28.85 45.27 -10.53
N THR A 2 29.70 44.67 -9.71
CA THR A 2 30.79 43.79 -10.16
C THR A 2 30.21 42.53 -10.78
N LYS A 3 30.72 42.18 -11.95
CA LYS A 3 30.25 41.06 -12.80
C LYS A 3 30.39 39.70 -12.11
N ASP A 4 31.06 39.66 -10.96
CA ASP A 4 31.40 38.46 -10.17
C ASP A 4 30.24 37.96 -9.29
N SER A 5 29.27 38.82 -8.95
CA SER A 5 28.16 38.44 -8.06
C SER A 5 27.12 37.51 -8.72
N PHE A 6 26.92 37.63 -10.03
CA PHE A 6 25.89 36.84 -10.74
C PHE A 6 26.32 35.38 -10.95
N TRP A 7 27.63 35.10 -11.00
CA TRP A 7 28.17 33.74 -11.15
C TRP A 7 27.89 32.86 -9.94
N GLN A 8 27.74 33.47 -8.76
CA GLN A 8 27.45 32.76 -7.52
C GLN A 8 25.98 32.33 -7.41
N THR A 9 25.04 33.04 -8.06
CA THR A 9 23.61 32.77 -7.86
C THR A 9 23.19 31.38 -8.32
N GLY A 10 23.61 30.94 -9.50
CA GLY A 10 23.26 29.61 -10.03
C GLY A 10 23.84 28.48 -9.18
N GLU A 11 25.12 28.58 -8.82
CA GLU A 11 25.82 27.59 -7.99
C GLU A 11 25.19 27.50 -6.59
N ILE A 12 24.89 28.63 -5.95
CA ILE A 12 24.22 28.67 -4.64
C ILE A 12 22.84 28.00 -4.72
N VAL A 13 22.05 28.31 -5.75
CA VAL A 13 20.73 27.69 -5.94
C VAL A 13 20.86 26.18 -6.11
N THR A 14 21.84 25.69 -6.90
CA THR A 14 22.04 24.24 -7.07
C THR A 14 22.53 23.56 -5.79
N ILE A 15 23.42 24.19 -5.02
CA ILE A 15 23.89 23.65 -3.73
C ILE A 15 22.73 23.53 -2.74
N ILE A 16 21.95 24.61 -2.57
CA ILE A 16 20.79 24.60 -1.67
C ILE A 16 19.79 23.53 -2.12
N SER A 17 19.51 23.46 -3.43
CA SER A 17 18.59 22.45 -3.98
C SER A 17 19.10 21.03 -3.76
N SER A 18 20.40 20.76 -3.94
CA SER A 18 21.02 19.46 -3.64
C SER A 18 20.87 19.07 -2.17
N VAL A 19 21.10 20.00 -1.24
CA VAL A 19 20.91 19.76 0.20
C VAL A 19 19.44 19.49 0.52
N LEU A 20 18.52 20.29 -0.02
CA LEU A 20 17.07 20.10 0.18
C LEU A 20 16.58 18.78 -0.41
N LEU A 21 17.16 18.32 -1.54
CA LEU A 21 16.84 17.03 -2.13
C LEU A 21 17.23 15.87 -1.19
N ILE A 22 18.43 15.96 -0.58
CA ILE A 22 18.88 14.98 0.41
C ILE A 22 17.95 15.00 1.62
N LEU A 23 17.69 16.19 2.20
CA LEU A 23 16.80 16.30 3.36
C LEU A 23 15.37 15.83 3.07
N GLY A 24 14.85 16.09 1.88
CA GLY A 24 13.53 15.64 1.41
C GLY A 24 13.38 14.12 1.41
N ALA A 25 14.46 13.38 1.13
CA ALA A 25 14.46 11.92 1.20
C ALA A 25 14.37 11.35 2.62
N PHE A 26 14.90 12.06 3.63
CA PHE A 26 14.81 11.63 5.05
C PHE A 26 13.49 12.02 5.70
N LEU A 27 12.75 12.98 5.13
CA LEU A 27 11.46 13.40 5.64
C LEU A 27 10.35 12.39 5.26
N PRO A 28 9.22 12.39 5.99
CA PRO A 28 8.07 11.56 5.64
C PRO A 28 7.55 11.87 4.24
N TRP A 29 7.35 10.83 3.42
CA TRP A 29 6.73 10.92 2.09
C TRP A 29 5.24 10.62 2.12
N VAL A 30 4.82 9.74 3.03
CA VAL A 30 3.41 9.42 3.29
C VAL A 30 3.19 9.37 4.80
N LYS A 31 2.06 9.89 5.26
CA LYS A 31 1.62 9.83 6.66
C LYS A 31 0.23 9.22 6.73
N ALA A 32 0.02 8.33 7.69
CA ALA A 32 -1.27 7.75 8.02
C ALA A 32 -1.49 7.92 9.54
N GLY A 33 -2.18 8.99 9.93
CA GLY A 33 -2.30 9.36 11.34
C GLY A 33 -0.93 9.63 11.99
N TRP A 34 -0.54 8.82 12.98
CA TRP A 34 0.76 8.92 13.66
C TRP A 34 1.86 8.08 13.02
N ILE A 35 1.52 7.21 12.07
CA ILE A 35 2.49 6.40 11.34
C ILE A 35 3.00 7.21 10.17
N SER A 36 4.32 7.29 10.03
CA SER A 36 4.97 8.01 8.94
C SER A 36 6.00 7.14 8.25
N TYR A 37 5.91 7.06 6.93
CA TYR A 37 6.87 6.34 6.10
C TYR A 37 7.87 7.33 5.51
N SER A 38 9.15 7.08 5.75
CA SER A 38 10.24 7.90 5.23
C SER A 38 10.46 7.62 3.73
N GLY A 39 11.00 8.59 3.00
CA GLY A 39 11.35 8.37 1.59
C GLY A 39 12.44 7.31 1.40
N LEU A 40 13.30 7.08 2.41
CA LEU A 40 14.41 6.14 2.32
C LEU A 40 13.99 4.68 2.11
N GLU A 41 12.78 4.30 2.51
CA GLU A 41 12.27 2.93 2.40
C GLU A 41 11.87 2.54 0.97
N LYS A 42 11.85 3.50 0.03
CA LYS A 42 11.53 3.29 -1.38
C LYS A 42 12.46 4.11 -2.29
N ASP A 43 11.89 4.80 -3.28
CA ASP A 43 12.61 5.59 -4.29
C ASP A 43 13.30 6.85 -3.74
N GLY A 44 13.06 7.20 -2.46
CA GLY A 44 13.75 8.33 -1.83
C GLY A 44 15.25 8.10 -1.68
N MET A 45 15.73 6.85 -1.53
CA MET A 45 17.18 6.59 -1.54
C MET A 45 17.82 6.99 -2.87
N PHE A 46 17.12 6.77 -3.99
CA PHE A 46 17.58 7.18 -5.31
C PHE A 46 17.71 8.71 -5.41
N THR A 47 16.69 9.45 -4.94
CA THR A 47 16.74 10.92 -4.91
C THR A 47 17.85 11.46 -4.01
N ALA A 48 18.11 10.84 -2.86
CA ALA A 48 19.22 11.20 -1.98
C ALA A 48 20.58 11.01 -2.65
N ILE A 49 20.78 9.88 -3.35
CA ILE A 49 22.01 9.59 -4.10
C ILE A 49 22.23 10.63 -5.21
N ILE A 50 21.19 10.99 -5.96
CA ILE A 50 21.28 12.06 -6.97
C ILE A 50 21.72 13.38 -6.32
N GLY A 51 21.08 13.76 -5.21
CA GLY A 51 21.42 14.98 -4.48
C GLY A 51 22.88 15.01 -4.08
N LEU A 52 23.38 13.91 -3.53
CA LEU A 52 24.77 13.75 -3.12
C LEU A 52 25.75 13.80 -4.30
N VAL A 53 25.46 13.10 -5.40
CA VAL A 53 26.29 13.10 -6.61
C VAL A 53 26.39 14.51 -7.21
N ILE A 54 25.28 15.25 -7.28
CA ILE A 54 25.30 16.63 -7.77
C ILE A 54 26.11 17.53 -6.83
N GLY A 55 25.97 17.37 -5.51
CA GLY A 55 26.76 18.10 -4.52
C GLY A 55 28.26 17.90 -4.74
N ILE A 56 28.70 16.66 -4.97
CA ILE A 56 30.10 16.33 -5.27
C ILE A 56 30.55 16.93 -6.61
N ILE A 57 29.70 16.84 -7.66
CA ILE A 57 30.01 17.41 -8.98
C ILE A 57 30.20 18.92 -8.92
N LEU A 58 29.45 19.63 -8.08
CA LEU A 58 29.60 21.07 -7.85
C LEU A 58 30.90 21.44 -7.14
N LEU A 59 31.40 20.57 -6.26
CA LEU A 59 32.72 20.76 -5.62
C LEU A 59 33.88 20.57 -6.60
N CYS A 60 33.64 19.92 -7.73
CA CYS A 60 34.63 19.77 -8.80
C CYS A 60 34.66 21.01 -9.71
N GLU A 61 35.85 21.57 -9.92
CA GLU A 61 36.12 22.82 -10.69
C GLU A 61 35.54 22.84 -12.13
N LYS A 62 35.20 21.67 -12.68
CA LYS A 62 34.62 21.50 -14.02
C LYS A 62 33.27 20.79 -14.00
N SER A 63 32.32 21.29 -13.23
CA SER A 63 30.94 20.79 -13.28
C SER A 63 30.32 21.06 -14.67
N PRO A 64 29.92 20.02 -15.41
CA PRO A 64 29.20 20.19 -16.67
C PRO A 64 27.71 20.47 -16.40
N LYS A 65 27.25 21.69 -16.71
CA LYS A 65 25.87 22.14 -16.47
C LYS A 65 24.78 21.18 -16.97
N ILE A 66 25.05 20.49 -18.07
CA ILE A 66 24.11 19.55 -18.69
C ILE A 66 23.76 18.39 -17.75
N PHE A 67 24.71 17.93 -16.92
CA PHE A 67 24.47 16.84 -15.97
C PHE A 67 23.57 17.27 -14.82
N ILE A 68 23.74 18.50 -14.32
CA ILE A 68 22.87 19.05 -13.27
C ILE A 68 21.43 19.13 -13.79
N ILE A 69 21.25 19.60 -15.03
CA ILE A 69 19.94 19.70 -15.67
C ILE A 69 19.33 18.30 -15.86
N ILE A 70 20.07 17.35 -16.43
CA ILE A 70 19.59 15.97 -16.64
C ILE A 70 19.19 15.31 -15.31
N ALA A 71 20.03 15.46 -14.28
CA ALA A 71 19.76 14.90 -12.96
C ALA A 71 18.55 15.57 -12.29
N GLY A 72 18.38 16.89 -12.47
CA GLY A 72 17.18 17.61 -12.06
C GLY A 72 15.91 17.10 -12.74
N PHE A 73 15.95 16.85 -14.06
CA PHE A 73 14.83 16.25 -14.79
C PHE A 73 14.51 14.84 -14.30
N LEU A 74 15.52 13.96 -14.15
CA LEU A 74 15.33 12.60 -13.64
C LEU A 74 14.68 12.62 -12.25
N SER A 75 15.20 13.43 -11.33
CA SER A 75 14.65 13.54 -9.98
C SER A 75 13.25 14.16 -9.97
N THR A 76 12.94 15.09 -10.87
CA THR A 76 11.60 15.67 -11.00
C THR A 76 10.62 14.63 -11.52
N SER A 77 11.01 13.83 -12.51
CA SER A 77 10.17 12.75 -13.02
C SER A 77 9.86 11.69 -11.96
N VAL A 78 10.86 11.26 -11.18
CA VAL A 78 10.66 10.29 -10.09
C VAL A 78 9.70 10.85 -9.03
N SER A 79 10.02 12.02 -8.47
CA SER A 79 9.17 12.63 -7.44
C SER A 79 7.76 12.99 -7.95
N PHE A 80 7.59 13.28 -9.25
CA PHE A 80 6.28 13.49 -9.85
C PHE A 80 5.48 12.18 -9.95
N VAL A 81 6.09 11.09 -10.40
CA VAL A 81 5.44 9.76 -10.44
C VAL A 81 5.03 9.34 -9.04
N ASP A 82 5.90 9.53 -8.05
CA ASP A 82 5.61 9.22 -6.65
C ASP A 82 4.48 10.08 -6.08
N LEU A 83 4.40 11.36 -6.48
CA LEU A 83 3.28 12.24 -6.12
C LEU A 83 1.96 11.69 -6.68
N VAL A 84 1.93 11.34 -7.97
CA VAL A 84 0.72 10.81 -8.63
C VAL A 84 0.30 9.49 -8.00
N ASN A 85 1.23 8.57 -7.79
CA ASN A 85 0.97 7.28 -7.13
C ASN A 85 0.53 7.47 -5.68
N GLY A 86 1.10 8.44 -4.97
CA GLY A 86 0.68 8.80 -3.62
C GLY A 86 -0.78 9.23 -3.58
N TYR A 87 -1.23 10.06 -4.53
CA TYR A 87 -2.63 10.47 -4.62
C TYR A 87 -3.56 9.31 -4.99
N SER A 88 -3.16 8.41 -5.90
CA SER A 88 -4.00 7.26 -6.26
C SER A 88 -4.22 6.33 -5.07
N ILE A 89 -3.14 5.99 -4.35
CA ILE A 89 -3.21 5.17 -3.13
C ILE A 89 -4.13 5.82 -2.10
N ILE A 90 -3.95 7.12 -1.82
CA ILE A 90 -4.80 7.83 -0.85
C ILE A 90 -6.28 7.75 -1.27
N SER A 91 -6.59 7.95 -2.55
CA SER A 91 -7.97 7.91 -3.04
C SER A 91 -8.61 6.51 -2.97
N GLU A 92 -7.83 5.47 -3.24
CA GLU A 92 -8.27 4.08 -3.13
C GLU A 92 -8.57 3.74 -1.66
N TYR A 93 -7.69 4.13 -0.74
CA TYR A 93 -7.91 3.95 0.69
C TYR A 93 -9.09 4.75 1.23
N GLU A 94 -9.27 6.01 0.81
CA GLU A 94 -10.45 6.81 1.20
C GLU A 94 -11.75 6.14 0.73
N THR A 95 -11.75 5.55 -0.47
CA THR A 95 -12.92 4.85 -1.02
C THR A 95 -13.16 3.53 -0.28
N ALA A 96 -12.12 2.75 0.01
CA ALA A 96 -12.23 1.50 0.77
C ALA A 96 -12.69 1.72 2.22
N MET A 97 -12.38 2.87 2.81
CA MET A 97 -12.83 3.21 4.15
C MET A 97 -14.23 3.84 4.20
N GLN A 98 -14.83 4.25 3.07
CA GLN A 98 -16.20 4.78 3.06
C GLN A 98 -17.18 3.70 3.52
N GLY A 99 -17.74 3.87 4.73
CA GLY A 99 -18.67 2.93 5.36
C GLY A 99 -18.16 2.31 6.65
N ASN A 100 -16.84 2.37 6.90
CA ASN A 100 -16.26 1.87 8.14
C ASN A 100 -16.29 2.94 9.24
N MET A 101 -16.60 2.54 10.47
CA MET A 101 -16.62 3.44 11.64
C MET A 101 -15.26 4.12 11.95
N PHE A 102 -14.19 3.65 11.31
CA PHE A 102 -12.82 4.17 11.45
C PHE A 102 -12.40 5.18 10.36
N ALA A 103 -13.27 5.47 9.37
CA ALA A 103 -12.95 6.34 8.23
C ALA A 103 -12.48 7.75 8.61
N GLY A 104 -12.77 8.23 9.82
CA GLY A 104 -12.33 9.53 10.34
C GLY A 104 -11.05 9.50 11.19
N LEU A 105 -10.58 8.33 11.62
CA LEU A 105 -9.47 8.20 12.57
C LEU A 105 -8.10 8.15 11.89
N VAL A 106 -8.02 7.62 10.66
CA VAL A 106 -6.77 7.52 9.90
C VAL A 106 -6.87 8.40 8.66
N GLN A 107 -6.44 9.65 8.77
CA GLN A 107 -6.26 10.52 7.61
C GLN A 107 -4.92 10.19 6.95
N MET A 108 -4.96 9.69 5.72
CA MET A 108 -3.76 9.58 4.90
C MET A 108 -3.45 10.92 4.25
N GLN A 109 -2.18 11.33 4.31
CA GLN A 109 -1.72 12.58 3.74
C GLN A 109 -0.35 12.39 3.09
N ILE A 110 -0.12 13.07 1.98
CA ILE A 110 1.23 13.15 1.41
C ILE A 110 2.11 13.92 2.37
N GLY A 111 3.25 13.32 2.71
CA GLY A 111 4.23 13.89 3.62
C GLY A 111 5.00 15.04 2.99
N SER A 112 5.48 15.96 3.85
CA SER A 112 6.23 17.15 3.43
C SER A 112 7.54 16.82 2.70
N GLY A 113 8.11 15.64 2.93
CA GLY A 113 9.35 15.20 2.28
C GLY A 113 9.22 15.12 0.77
N LEU A 114 8.09 14.60 0.27
CA LEU A 114 7.87 14.43 -1.16
C LEU A 114 7.73 15.78 -1.88
N TYR A 115 6.99 16.72 -1.30
CA TYR A 115 6.89 18.10 -1.81
C TYR A 115 8.25 18.81 -1.81
N LEU A 116 9.06 18.62 -0.75
CA LEU A 116 10.38 19.22 -0.66
C LEU A 116 11.32 18.66 -1.74
N THR A 117 11.31 17.34 -1.96
CA THR A 117 12.10 16.66 -3.00
C THR A 117 11.71 17.17 -4.40
N PHE A 118 10.41 17.29 -4.68
CA PHE A 118 9.92 17.81 -5.97
C PHE A 118 10.31 19.28 -6.21
N LEU A 119 10.21 20.15 -5.19
CA LEU A 119 10.64 21.54 -5.31
C LEU A 119 12.16 21.65 -5.48
N ALA A 120 12.91 20.84 -4.74
CA ALA A 120 14.37 20.78 -4.84
C ALA A 120 14.82 20.30 -6.22
N SER A 121 14.14 19.33 -6.83
CA SER A 121 14.50 18.86 -8.18
C SER A 121 14.24 19.91 -9.27
N ILE A 122 13.17 20.71 -9.15
CA ILE A 122 12.96 21.89 -10.01
C ILE A 122 14.05 22.93 -9.77
N GLY A 123 14.42 23.16 -8.50
CA GLY A 123 15.52 24.06 -8.12
C GLY A 123 16.86 23.67 -8.76
N LEU A 124 17.14 22.38 -8.89
CA LEU A 124 18.32 21.87 -9.61
C LEU A 124 18.29 22.24 -11.10
N ILE A 125 17.14 22.10 -11.76
CA ILE A 125 16.98 22.48 -13.17
C ILE A 125 17.22 23.98 -13.35
N VAL A 126 16.54 24.80 -12.54
CA VAL A 126 16.66 26.27 -12.57
C VAL A 126 18.11 26.71 -12.28
N GLY A 127 18.73 26.16 -11.22
CA GLY A 127 20.12 26.42 -10.89
C GLY A 127 21.06 26.03 -12.03
N GLY A 128 20.84 24.86 -12.64
CA GLY A 128 21.58 24.39 -13.82
C GLY A 128 21.52 25.34 -15.02
N PHE A 129 20.36 25.97 -15.29
CA PHE A 129 20.21 27.00 -16.32
C PHE A 129 20.86 28.33 -15.94
N LEU A 130 20.84 28.71 -14.66
CA LEU A 130 21.44 29.93 -14.15
C LEU A 130 22.98 29.86 -14.07
N ILE A 131 23.55 28.65 -14.06
CA ILE A 131 24.98 28.44 -14.28
C ILE A 131 25.29 28.77 -15.74
N ASN A 132 25.46 30.06 -16.00
CA ASN A 132 26.24 30.49 -17.15
C ASN A 132 27.69 30.07 -16.88
N LYS A 133 28.42 29.69 -17.93
CA LYS A 133 29.89 29.72 -17.99
C LYS A 133 30.21 30.71 -19.09
N ASN A 134 30.60 31.94 -18.72
CA ASN A 134 31.24 32.85 -19.66
C ASN A 134 32.61 32.24 -19.89
N GLU A 135 32.66 31.29 -20.83
CA GLU A 135 33.90 30.81 -21.41
C GLU A 135 34.48 31.97 -22.24
N ALA A 136 35.00 32.97 -21.54
CA ALA A 136 35.79 34.03 -22.11
C ALA A 136 37.09 33.40 -22.61
N LYS A 137 37.07 32.81 -23.80
CA LYS A 137 38.19 32.47 -24.70
C LYS A 137 39.48 32.00 -23.99
N SER A 138 39.37 31.25 -22.90
CA SER A 138 40.51 30.70 -22.18
C SER A 138 40.92 29.42 -22.88
N LYS A 139 42.07 29.49 -23.57
CA LYS A 139 42.77 28.44 -24.32
C LYS A 139 42.31 27.02 -23.98
N LYS A 140 41.83 26.27 -24.98
CA LYS A 140 41.44 24.84 -24.95
C LYS A 140 42.29 24.03 -23.96
N LYS A 141 41.90 24.00 -22.69
CA LYS A 141 42.53 23.14 -21.67
C LYS A 141 41.90 21.77 -21.86
N LYS A 142 42.62 20.88 -22.56
CA LYS A 142 42.27 19.47 -22.84
C LYS A 142 41.53 18.90 -21.63
N SER A 143 40.25 18.55 -21.80
CA SER A 143 39.45 17.94 -20.73
C SER A 143 40.12 16.65 -20.30
N ASN A 144 40.34 16.46 -18.99
CA ASN A 144 40.95 15.22 -18.51
C ASN A 144 39.97 14.07 -18.80
N PRO A 145 40.40 13.02 -19.52
CA PRO A 145 39.54 11.88 -19.85
C PRO A 145 39.04 11.16 -18.58
N LEU A 146 39.79 11.26 -17.48
CA LEU A 146 39.41 10.71 -16.17
C LEU A 146 38.11 11.31 -15.61
N THR A 147 37.91 12.63 -15.75
CA THR A 147 36.67 13.29 -15.30
C THR A 147 35.46 12.83 -16.12
N PHE A 148 35.63 12.61 -17.43
CA PHE A 148 34.56 12.10 -18.28
C PHE A 148 34.22 10.64 -17.93
N PHE A 149 35.23 9.82 -17.67
CA PHE A 149 35.06 8.41 -17.30
C PHE A 149 34.38 8.25 -15.93
N GLY A 150 34.78 9.03 -14.92
CA GLY A 150 34.14 8.99 -13.60
C GLY A 150 32.66 9.38 -13.65
N ILE A 151 32.31 10.34 -14.51
CA ILE A 151 30.91 10.75 -14.72
C ILE A 151 30.12 9.67 -15.48
N LEU A 152 30.71 9.04 -16.51
CA LEU A 152 30.08 7.95 -17.24
C LEU A 152 29.76 6.77 -16.31
N VAL A 153 30.70 6.39 -15.44
CA VAL A 153 30.51 5.32 -14.46
C VAL A 153 29.40 5.67 -13.47
N ALA A 154 29.33 6.91 -12.99
CA ALA A 154 28.24 7.35 -12.11
C ALA A 154 26.87 7.24 -12.80
N VAL A 155 26.75 7.62 -14.07
CA VAL A 155 25.50 7.48 -14.84
C VAL A 155 25.12 6.01 -15.05
N ILE A 156 26.09 5.14 -15.33
CA ILE A 156 25.83 3.69 -15.50
C ILE A 156 25.34 3.08 -14.18
N ILE A 157 25.94 3.45 -13.04
CA ILE A 157 25.50 2.99 -11.71
C ILE A 157 24.06 3.44 -11.43
N VAL A 158 23.72 4.68 -11.78
CA VAL A 158 22.36 5.22 -11.63
C VAL A 158 21.36 4.46 -12.53
N ILE A 159 21.68 4.22 -13.81
CA ILE A 159 20.82 3.46 -14.73
C ILE A 159 20.65 2.01 -14.27
N TRP A 160 21.74 1.36 -13.82
CA TRP A 160 21.70 0.00 -13.29
C TRP A 160 20.83 -0.09 -12.04
N PHE A 161 20.96 0.90 -11.13
CA PHE A 161 20.13 0.98 -9.94
C PHE A 161 18.65 1.12 -10.29
N ILE A 162 18.28 2.02 -11.20
CA ILE A 162 16.89 2.16 -11.72
C ILE A 162 16.37 0.83 -12.29
N GLY A 163 17.17 0.17 -13.14
CA GLY A 163 16.78 -1.12 -13.72
C GLY A 163 16.58 -2.21 -12.66
N SER A 164 17.43 -2.24 -11.64
CA SER A 164 17.33 -3.20 -10.55
C SER A 164 16.08 -2.98 -9.67
N SER A 165 15.77 -1.72 -9.33
CA SER A 165 14.58 -1.37 -8.54
C SER A 165 13.29 -1.75 -9.26
N ILE A 166 13.18 -1.47 -10.57
CA ILE A 166 12.03 -1.86 -11.40
C ILE A 166 11.89 -3.39 -11.49
N SER A 167 13.01 -4.11 -11.58
CA SER A 167 12.98 -5.58 -11.63
C SER A 167 12.62 -6.23 -10.29
N SER A 168 12.95 -5.59 -9.16
CA SER A 168 12.62 -6.12 -7.83
C SER A 168 11.15 -5.96 -7.46
N THR A 169 10.47 -4.91 -7.92
CA THR A 169 9.03 -4.71 -7.69
C THR A 169 8.18 -5.69 -8.49
N ASN A 170 8.65 -6.17 -9.64
CA ASN A 170 7.90 -7.14 -10.45
C ASN A 170 8.07 -8.60 -10.00
N ASN A 171 9.05 -8.93 -9.16
CA ASN A 171 9.34 -10.30 -8.73
C ASN A 171 9.00 -10.62 -7.27
N SER A 172 8.68 -9.63 -6.45
CA SER A 172 8.40 -9.84 -5.01
C SER A 172 6.95 -10.23 -4.70
N TYR A 173 6.05 -10.27 -5.70
CA TYR A 173 4.68 -10.75 -5.52
C TYR A 173 4.45 -12.23 -5.91
N PHE A 174 5.43 -12.93 -6.48
CA PHE A 174 5.21 -14.29 -7.00
C PHE A 174 6.48 -15.16 -6.94
N ASN A 175 6.87 -15.58 -5.73
CA ASN A 175 7.50 -16.88 -5.45
C ASN A 175 8.24 -16.80 -4.11
N THR A 176 7.55 -17.21 -3.04
CA THR A 176 8.24 -17.82 -1.91
C THR A 176 7.76 -19.27 -1.86
N ASP A 177 8.59 -20.17 -2.39
CA ASP A 177 8.48 -21.60 -2.12
C ASP A 177 8.79 -21.77 -0.63
N TYR A 178 7.74 -21.78 0.19
CA TYR A 178 7.85 -22.03 1.63
C TYR A 178 8.17 -23.50 1.89
N SER A 179 9.25 -23.73 2.63
CA SER A 179 9.59 -25.03 3.20
C SER A 179 8.59 -25.39 4.31
N ASP A 180 8.07 -26.63 4.29
CA ASP A 180 7.06 -27.14 5.23
C ASP A 180 7.42 -26.97 6.72
N ASP A 181 8.70 -26.89 7.07
CA ASP A 181 9.14 -26.70 8.46
C ASP A 181 8.93 -25.26 8.98
N ASP A 182 9.00 -24.25 8.11
CA ASP A 182 8.76 -22.83 8.47
C ASP A 182 7.28 -22.48 8.57
N LEU A 183 6.40 -23.26 7.93
CA LEU A 183 4.94 -23.12 8.08
C LEU A 183 4.52 -23.31 9.53
N SER A 184 5.07 -24.30 10.24
CA SER A 184 4.66 -24.61 11.62
C SER A 184 4.91 -23.47 12.62
N LYS A 185 6.02 -22.73 12.47
CA LYS A 185 6.34 -21.55 13.30
C LYS A 185 5.59 -20.31 12.85
N SER A 186 5.39 -20.14 11.55
CA SER A 186 4.55 -19.07 11.02
C SER A 186 3.12 -19.17 11.55
N TYR A 187 2.53 -20.38 11.57
CA TYR A 187 1.17 -20.61 12.06
C TYR A 187 0.94 -20.13 13.51
N GLU A 188 1.91 -20.29 14.42
CA GLU A 188 1.77 -19.79 15.80
C GLU A 188 1.85 -18.24 15.89
N GLU A 189 2.58 -17.58 14.98
CA GLU A 189 2.61 -16.12 14.91
C GLU A 189 1.41 -15.53 14.12
N THR A 190 0.90 -16.22 13.09
CA THR A 190 -0.24 -15.74 12.28
C THR A 190 -1.56 -15.76 13.04
N GLN A 191 -1.74 -16.67 14.01
CA GLN A 191 -2.93 -16.67 14.87
C GLN A 191 -3.08 -15.37 15.70
N LYS A 192 -2.02 -14.57 15.84
CA LYS A 192 -2.12 -13.26 16.49
C LYS A 192 -2.69 -12.14 15.60
N LEU A 193 -2.86 -12.37 14.30
CA LEU A 193 -3.07 -11.31 13.32
C LEU A 193 -4.48 -11.20 12.72
N VAL A 194 -5.41 -12.13 12.98
CA VAL A 194 -6.80 -11.95 12.48
C VAL A 194 -7.35 -10.66 13.06
N GLN A 195 -7.68 -9.72 12.18
CA GLN A 195 -8.15 -8.39 12.55
C GLN A 195 -9.65 -8.24 12.27
N TYR A 196 -10.14 -8.86 11.19
CA TYR A 196 -11.55 -8.84 10.84
C TYR A 196 -11.98 -10.08 10.03
N LEU A 197 -13.30 -10.28 9.92
CA LEU A 197 -13.93 -11.43 9.28
C LEU A 197 -14.84 -10.93 8.16
N GLU A 198 -14.60 -11.31 6.90
CA GLU A 198 -15.58 -11.15 5.82
C GLU A 198 -16.49 -12.38 5.81
N ILE A 199 -17.79 -12.19 5.60
CA ILE A 199 -18.76 -13.28 5.45
C ILE A 199 -19.52 -13.05 4.16
N ARG A 200 -19.79 -14.13 3.44
CA ARG A 200 -20.78 -14.18 2.37
C ARG A 200 -21.72 -15.34 2.61
N ALA A 201 -22.99 -15.03 2.74
CA ALA A 201 -24.04 -16.01 2.84
C ALA A 201 -24.72 -16.12 1.46
N SER A 202 -24.89 -17.34 0.98
CA SER A 202 -25.69 -17.60 -0.22
C SER A 202 -26.64 -18.76 0.03
N ALA A 203 -27.91 -18.56 -0.31
CA ALA A 203 -28.83 -19.68 -0.37
C ALA A 203 -28.41 -20.56 -1.55
N LYS A 204 -28.34 -21.87 -1.31
CA LYS A 204 -28.01 -22.81 -2.36
C LYS A 204 -28.88 -24.02 -2.22
N ASN A 205 -29.61 -24.30 -3.28
CA ASN A 205 -30.29 -25.56 -3.43
C ASN A 205 -29.24 -26.60 -3.86
N TRP A 206 -28.92 -27.50 -2.94
CA TRP A 206 -27.85 -28.50 -3.12
C TRP A 206 -28.34 -29.79 -3.76
N ASP A 207 -29.66 -29.98 -3.95
CA ASP A 207 -30.20 -31.13 -4.67
C ASP A 207 -31.29 -30.77 -5.68
N SER A 208 -31.87 -31.78 -6.33
CA SER A 208 -32.91 -31.61 -7.34
C SER A 208 -34.32 -31.60 -6.76
N ASP A 209 -34.45 -31.81 -5.44
CA ASP A 209 -35.73 -31.75 -4.76
C ASP A 209 -35.96 -30.28 -4.34
N ALA A 210 -37.15 -29.76 -4.65
CA ALA A 210 -37.53 -28.38 -4.32
C ALA A 210 -37.76 -28.17 -2.79
N GLU A 211 -37.26 -29.08 -1.96
CA GLU A 211 -37.35 -29.09 -0.50
C GLU A 211 -35.96 -29.02 0.15
N VAL A 212 -34.96 -28.34 -0.41
CA VAL A 212 -33.66 -28.23 0.28
C VAL A 212 -33.02 -26.86 0.10
N ASP A 213 -33.12 -26.01 1.13
CA ASP A 213 -32.45 -24.70 1.11
C ASP A 213 -31.60 -24.48 2.36
N GLY A 214 -30.39 -25.03 2.33
CA GLY A 214 -29.35 -24.69 3.30
C GLY A 214 -28.73 -23.32 3.02
N LEU A 215 -27.93 -22.84 3.98
CA LEU A 215 -27.16 -21.60 3.83
C LEU A 215 -25.69 -21.93 3.64
N GLU A 216 -25.13 -21.61 2.48
CA GLU A 216 -23.69 -21.65 2.28
C GLU A 216 -23.09 -20.37 2.86
N VAL A 217 -22.17 -20.52 3.82
CA VAL A 217 -21.49 -19.39 4.46
C VAL A 217 -20.00 -19.51 4.24
N SER A 218 -19.51 -18.71 3.29
CA SER A 218 -18.09 -18.52 3.10
C SER A 218 -17.60 -17.44 4.04
N TYR A 219 -16.47 -17.65 4.69
CA TYR A 219 -15.86 -16.66 5.57
C TYR A 219 -14.38 -16.49 5.24
N ARG A 220 -13.87 -15.27 5.39
CA ARG A 220 -12.47 -14.94 5.11
C ARG A 220 -11.91 -14.24 6.35
N PRO A 221 -11.16 -14.98 7.20
CA PRO A 221 -10.38 -14.37 8.26
C PRO A 221 -9.22 -13.62 7.60
N LEU A 222 -9.14 -12.30 7.80
CA LEU A 222 -8.14 -11.46 7.15
C LEU A 222 -7.21 -10.82 8.19
N ASP A 223 -5.93 -10.66 7.84
CA ASP A 223 -4.96 -9.92 8.63
C ASP A 223 -5.03 -8.40 8.34
N ILE A 224 -4.06 -7.65 8.86
CA ILE A 224 -3.95 -6.19 8.66
C ILE A 224 -3.62 -5.79 7.21
N ASN A 225 -3.19 -6.73 6.37
CA ASN A 225 -2.82 -6.50 4.98
C ASN A 225 -3.87 -7.05 4.01
N ASP A 226 -5.04 -7.46 4.51
CA ASP A 226 -6.11 -8.13 3.75
C ASP A 226 -5.70 -9.51 3.20
N ASP A 227 -4.69 -10.15 3.81
CA ASP A 227 -4.26 -11.49 3.45
C ASP A 227 -5.09 -12.55 4.21
N LEU A 228 -5.42 -13.66 3.53
CA LEU A 228 -6.18 -14.76 4.12
C LEU A 228 -5.37 -15.46 5.22
N VAL A 229 -5.91 -15.48 6.43
CA VAL A 229 -5.32 -16.17 7.58
C VAL A 229 -6.07 -17.47 7.85
N LYS A 230 -5.35 -18.57 7.80
CA LYS A 230 -5.88 -19.87 8.17
C LYS A 230 -5.99 -19.97 9.69
N VAL A 231 -7.21 -20.03 10.20
CA VAL A 231 -7.49 -20.17 11.63
C VAL A 231 -8.40 -21.36 11.91
N SER A 232 -8.15 -22.03 13.03
CA SER A 232 -9.02 -23.05 13.58
C SER A 232 -9.86 -22.46 14.70
N GLY A 233 -11.11 -22.92 14.84
CA GLY A 233 -12.02 -22.39 15.83
C GLY A 233 -13.41 -23.00 15.75
N HIS A 234 -14.39 -22.24 16.25
CA HIS A 234 -15.79 -22.59 16.19
C HIS A 234 -16.59 -21.43 15.61
N LEU A 235 -17.39 -21.71 14.59
CA LEU A 235 -18.41 -20.80 14.11
C LEU A 235 -19.69 -21.00 14.91
N SER A 236 -20.38 -19.89 15.11
CA SER A 236 -21.71 -19.80 15.69
C SER A 236 -22.49 -18.77 14.89
N TYR A 237 -23.81 -18.91 14.78
CA TYR A 237 -24.60 -17.98 13.97
C TYR A 237 -25.96 -17.70 14.57
N ILE A 238 -26.48 -16.52 14.27
CA ILE A 238 -27.84 -16.10 14.57
C ILE A 238 -28.44 -15.52 13.28
N LEU A 239 -29.54 -16.11 12.83
CA LEU A 239 -30.32 -15.63 11.71
C LEU A 239 -31.50 -14.83 12.23
N TYR A 240 -31.66 -13.60 11.76
CA TYR A 240 -32.79 -12.74 12.11
C TYR A 240 -33.73 -12.61 10.91
N TYR A 241 -35.03 -12.52 11.15
CA TYR A 241 -35.97 -12.04 10.13
C TYR A 241 -35.63 -10.59 9.75
N ARG A 242 -35.73 -10.25 8.46
CA ARG A 242 -35.54 -8.86 8.02
C ARG A 242 -36.79 -8.06 8.38
N THR A 243 -36.58 -6.92 9.01
CA THR A 243 -37.62 -5.90 9.19
C THR A 243 -37.16 -4.59 8.56
N TYR A 244 -38.08 -3.70 8.23
CA TYR A 244 -37.74 -2.39 7.68
C TYR A 244 -38.19 -1.29 8.63
N ASP A 245 -37.35 -0.28 8.82
CA ASP A 245 -37.79 0.92 9.52
C ASP A 245 -38.62 1.85 8.61
N ARG A 246 -39.06 2.98 9.15
CA ARG A 246 -39.88 3.96 8.41
C ARG A 246 -39.19 4.55 7.18
N ASN A 247 -37.86 4.42 7.08
CA ASN A 247 -37.05 4.90 5.96
C ASN A 247 -36.64 3.75 5.03
N TYR A 248 -37.26 2.56 5.16
CA TYR A 248 -36.92 1.36 4.39
C TYR A 248 -35.50 0.84 4.58
N ASN A 249 -34.84 1.17 5.70
CA ASN A 249 -33.56 0.54 6.04
C ASN A 249 -33.82 -0.83 6.68
N ALA A 250 -33.10 -1.85 6.22
CA ALA A 250 -33.14 -3.18 6.81
C ALA A 250 -32.67 -3.16 8.28
N LYS A 251 -33.38 -3.88 9.15
CA LYS A 251 -33.07 -4.04 10.58
C LYS A 251 -33.29 -5.49 11.02
N LYS A 252 -32.53 -5.89 12.05
CA LYS A 252 -32.69 -7.18 12.72
C LYS A 252 -34.07 -7.25 13.36
N GLY A 253 -34.90 -8.16 12.87
CA GLY A 253 -36.21 -8.49 13.41
C GLY A 253 -36.14 -9.52 14.53
N GLN A 254 -37.13 -10.40 14.60
CA GLN A 254 -37.11 -11.54 15.52
C GLN A 254 -36.01 -12.54 15.10
N ILE A 255 -35.46 -13.26 16.06
CA ILE A 255 -34.51 -14.35 15.78
C ILE A 255 -35.28 -15.48 15.10
N ALA A 256 -34.87 -15.84 13.89
CA ALA A 256 -35.37 -16.98 13.14
C ALA A 256 -34.67 -18.27 13.60
N VAL A 257 -33.34 -18.22 13.70
CA VAL A 257 -32.51 -19.34 14.16
C VAL A 257 -31.42 -18.82 15.07
N ASP A 258 -31.29 -19.45 16.23
CA ASP A 258 -30.16 -19.25 17.15
C ASP A 258 -29.34 -20.54 17.19
N ALA A 259 -28.13 -20.47 16.66
CA ALA A 259 -27.13 -21.53 16.73
C ALA A 259 -25.87 -21.00 17.44
N SER A 260 -26.03 -20.08 18.40
CA SER A 260 -24.94 -19.56 19.22
C SER A 260 -24.27 -20.63 20.09
N ASP A 261 -25.02 -21.68 20.44
CA ASP A 261 -24.56 -22.83 21.22
C ASP A 261 -23.96 -23.95 20.36
N LYS A 262 -24.28 -24.00 19.06
CA LYS A 262 -23.74 -24.96 18.11
C LYS A 262 -22.36 -24.51 17.64
N GLN A 263 -21.32 -24.93 18.37
CA GLN A 263 -19.94 -24.72 18.00
C GLN A 263 -19.56 -25.56 16.77
N ILE A 264 -19.71 -25.00 15.57
CA ILE A 264 -19.34 -25.66 14.32
C ILE A 264 -17.81 -25.60 14.18
N PRO A 265 -17.09 -26.72 14.25
CA PRO A 265 -15.64 -26.70 14.15
C PRO A 265 -15.22 -26.22 12.76
N VAL A 266 -14.24 -25.33 12.75
CA VAL A 266 -13.55 -24.85 11.56
C VAL A 266 -12.12 -25.33 11.63
N TYR A 267 -11.66 -25.97 10.56
CA TYR A 267 -10.27 -26.39 10.43
C TYR A 267 -9.56 -25.54 9.39
N ALA A 268 -8.29 -25.21 9.67
CA ALA A 268 -7.42 -24.53 8.71
C ALA A 268 -7.28 -25.26 7.35
N SER A 269 -7.56 -26.57 7.33
CA SER A 269 -7.60 -27.38 6.11
C SER A 269 -8.78 -27.06 5.19
N ASP A 270 -9.82 -26.43 5.71
CA ASP A 270 -11.05 -26.09 4.97
C ASP A 270 -10.90 -24.77 4.21
N CYS A 271 -9.71 -24.16 4.28
CA CYS A 271 -9.33 -22.96 3.56
C CYS A 271 -8.55 -23.31 2.28
N ASP A 272 -9.06 -22.87 1.14
CA ASP A 272 -8.32 -22.87 -0.11
C ASP A 272 -7.45 -21.60 -0.23
N TYR A 273 -7.01 -21.25 -1.44
CA TYR A 273 -6.17 -20.07 -1.66
C TYR A 273 -6.96 -18.74 -1.57
N TYR A 274 -8.29 -18.79 -1.74
CA TYR A 274 -9.14 -17.62 -1.91
C TYR A 274 -10.11 -17.42 -0.73
N ASP A 275 -10.61 -18.51 -0.16
CA ASP A 275 -11.57 -18.49 0.95
C ASP A 275 -11.39 -19.64 1.94
N CYS A 276 -12.09 -19.51 3.07
CA CYS A 276 -12.42 -20.63 3.92
C CYS A 276 -13.93 -20.84 3.81
N THR A 277 -14.34 -22.00 3.28
CA THR A 277 -15.77 -22.29 3.12
C THR A 277 -16.17 -23.38 4.09
N THR A 278 -17.14 -23.06 4.96
CA THR A 278 -17.83 -24.05 5.79
C THR A 278 -19.28 -24.08 5.39
N HIS A 279 -19.77 -25.27 5.07
CA HIS A 279 -21.17 -25.47 4.76
C HIS A 279 -21.89 -25.85 6.05
N PHE A 280 -22.93 -25.10 6.43
CA PHE A 280 -23.85 -25.54 7.47
C PHE A 280 -25.28 -25.49 6.99
N TYR A 281 -26.00 -26.56 7.33
CA TYR A 281 -27.39 -26.72 6.96
C TYR A 281 -28.23 -26.05 8.06
N ILE A 282 -28.95 -25.00 7.69
CA ILE A 282 -30.00 -24.45 8.52
C ILE A 282 -31.26 -25.22 8.17
N THR A 283 -31.77 -26.02 9.11
CA THR A 283 -33.01 -26.78 8.94
C THR A 283 -34.13 -26.15 9.76
N GLY A 284 -35.38 -26.34 9.33
CA GLY A 284 -36.57 -25.84 10.03
C GLY A 284 -36.96 -24.40 9.69
N LEU A 285 -36.62 -23.94 8.49
CA LEU A 285 -37.15 -22.70 7.94
C LEU A 285 -38.46 -23.03 7.21
N ASP A 286 -39.57 -22.97 7.95
CA ASP A 286 -40.86 -23.54 7.54
C ASP A 286 -41.62 -22.70 6.48
N GLU A 287 -41.17 -21.49 6.12
CA GLU A 287 -41.88 -20.61 5.20
C GLU A 287 -40.95 -19.94 4.16
N PRO A 288 -41.17 -20.16 2.84
CA PRO A 288 -40.43 -19.44 1.80
C PRO A 288 -40.69 -17.92 1.93
N GLY A 289 -39.65 -17.17 2.26
CA GLY A 289 -39.69 -15.72 2.45
C GLY A 289 -38.29 -15.11 2.34
N GLU A 290 -38.20 -13.78 2.27
CA GLU A 290 -36.91 -13.07 2.38
C GLU A 290 -36.32 -13.33 3.78
N TYR A 291 -35.43 -14.30 3.88
CA TYR A 291 -34.66 -14.50 5.10
C TYR A 291 -33.71 -13.32 5.28
N GLY A 292 -33.45 -13.00 6.55
CA GLY A 292 -32.96 -11.68 6.88
C GLY A 292 -31.47 -11.58 7.06
N ILE A 293 -31.11 -11.01 8.20
CA ILE A 293 -29.75 -10.60 8.52
C ILE A 293 -29.08 -11.80 9.18
N LEU A 294 -28.00 -12.30 8.59
CA LEU A 294 -27.17 -13.36 9.18
C LEU A 294 -26.05 -12.72 9.98
N GLU A 295 -25.95 -13.05 11.25
CA GLU A 295 -24.80 -12.73 12.09
C GLU A 295 -24.01 -14.01 12.35
N VAL A 296 -22.73 -14.03 11.98
CA VAL A 296 -21.85 -15.17 12.27
C VAL A 296 -20.73 -14.70 13.16
N THR A 297 -20.44 -15.48 14.18
CA THR A 297 -19.34 -15.25 15.11
C THR A 297 -18.36 -16.42 15.05
N LEU A 298 -17.12 -16.13 14.64
CA LEU A 298 -15.99 -17.04 14.71
C LEU A 298 -15.28 -16.86 16.05
N THR A 299 -15.20 -17.92 16.84
CA THR A 299 -14.37 -17.99 18.04
C THR A 299 -13.14 -18.82 17.73
N THR A 300 -11.96 -18.20 17.66
CA THR A 300 -10.69 -18.90 17.39
C THR A 300 -10.27 -19.77 18.58
N SER A 301 -9.36 -20.71 18.34
CA SER A 301 -8.85 -21.63 19.38
C SER A 301 -8.18 -20.92 20.58
N ASP A 302 -7.70 -19.68 20.41
CA ASP A 302 -7.16 -18.83 21.48
C ASP A 302 -8.24 -18.02 22.22
N GLY A 303 -9.52 -18.17 21.86
CA GLY A 303 -10.66 -17.55 22.51
C GLY A 303 -11.02 -16.15 22.02
N LYS A 304 -10.38 -15.64 20.95
CA LYS A 304 -10.80 -14.38 20.32
C LYS A 304 -12.07 -14.59 19.50
N THR A 305 -12.91 -13.56 19.45
CA THR A 305 -14.20 -13.60 18.76
C THR A 305 -14.27 -12.54 17.68
N PHE A 306 -14.68 -12.94 16.48
CA PHE A 306 -14.90 -12.06 15.34
C PHE A 306 -16.34 -12.23 14.86
N SER A 307 -17.10 -11.15 14.79
CA SER A 307 -18.47 -11.18 14.31
C SER A 307 -18.59 -10.36 13.05
N ALA A 308 -19.29 -10.89 12.05
CA ALA A 308 -19.68 -10.14 10.88
C ALA A 308 -21.15 -10.41 10.55
N THR A 309 -21.72 -9.53 9.73
CA THR A 309 -23.14 -9.53 9.42
C THR A 309 -23.33 -9.38 7.93
N ASP A 310 -24.11 -10.29 7.33
CA ASP A 310 -24.55 -10.23 5.94
C ASP A 310 -26.04 -9.92 5.93
N ASP A 311 -26.44 -8.91 5.16
CA ASP A 311 -27.81 -8.47 5.08
C ASP A 311 -28.60 -9.19 3.99
N PHE A 312 -27.98 -10.01 3.13
CA PHE A 312 -28.63 -10.60 1.96
C PHE A 312 -28.72 -12.13 1.98
N VAL A 313 -29.70 -12.68 2.71
CA VAL A 313 -30.06 -14.11 2.62
C VAL A 313 -31.40 -14.29 1.89
N SER A 314 -31.39 -14.21 0.56
CA SER A 314 -32.57 -14.58 -0.22
C SER A 314 -32.53 -16.09 -0.49
N MET A 315 -33.45 -16.87 0.08
CA MET A 315 -33.72 -18.23 -0.43
C MET A 315 -34.66 -18.08 -1.62
N GLY A 316 -34.21 -18.55 -2.77
CA GLY A 316 -34.93 -18.46 -4.05
C GLY A 316 -35.96 -19.56 -4.22
#